data_AF-A0A2V9P8L9-F1
#
_entry.id   AF-A0A2V9P8L9-F1
#
_cell.length_a   1.000
_cell.length_b   1.000
_cell.length_c   1.000
_cell.angle_alpha   90.00
_cell.angle_beta   90.00
_cell.angle_gamma   90.00
#
_symmetry.space_group_name_H-M   'P 1'
#
loop_
_entity.id
_entity.type
_entity.pdbx_description
1 polymer ?
#
loop_
_entity_poly.entity_id
_entity_poly.type
_entity_poly.pdbx_seq_one_letter_code
_entity_poly.pdbx_strand_id
1 'polypeptide(L)'
;MWGWVKADPSALRYVALSADAKALAQDMYQALWSFIVCVTVTVIVSLATQPKPDAELAGLVYGLTEVPSVGDVPIYKKPLFWAAFVVVVFVILNIIFW
;
A
#
# COMPACT_ATOMS: atom_id res chain seq x y z
N MET A 1 -0.18 4.86 19.06
CA MET A 1 -1.64 4.56 19.08
C MET A 1 -1.96 3.37 19.96
N TRP A 2 -1.27 2.23 19.82
CA TRP A 2 -1.43 1.06 20.70
C TRP A 2 -1.42 1.38 22.21
N GLY A 3 -0.40 2.13 22.67
CA GLY A 3 -0.28 2.48 24.10
C GLY A 3 -1.44 3.33 24.63
N TRP A 4 -2.06 4.16 23.78
CA TRP A 4 -3.20 4.99 24.17
C TRP A 4 -4.46 4.14 24.35
N VAL A 5 -4.74 3.22 23.41
CA VAL A 5 -5.88 2.29 23.51
C VAL A 5 -5.73 1.35 24.70
N LYS A 6 -4.50 0.95 25.04
CA LYS A 6 -4.23 0.11 26.22
C LYS A 6 -4.44 0.85 27.54
N ALA A 7 -4.14 2.15 27.59
CA ALA A 7 -4.32 2.98 28.78
C ALA A 7 -5.77 3.47 28.96
N ASP A 8 -6.45 3.78 27.85
CA ASP A 8 -7.87 4.17 27.82
C ASP A 8 -8.59 3.41 26.69
N PRO A 9 -9.34 2.33 27.02
CA PRO A 9 -10.09 1.56 26.04
C PRO A 9 -11.12 2.37 25.25
N SER A 10 -11.58 3.51 25.80
CA SER A 10 -12.54 4.37 25.11
C SER A 10 -11.94 5.10 23.90
N ALA A 11 -10.60 5.15 23.81
CA ALA A 11 -9.86 5.69 22.67
C ALA A 11 -9.98 4.82 21.42
N LEU A 12 -10.45 3.57 21.54
CA LEU A 12 -10.69 2.66 20.42
C LEU A 12 -11.58 3.29 19.34
N ARG A 13 -12.60 4.06 19.74
CA ARG A 13 -13.51 4.74 18.83
C ARG A 13 -12.80 5.72 17.87
N TYR A 14 -11.70 6.33 18.31
CA TYR A 14 -10.94 7.28 17.51
C TYR A 14 -9.92 6.57 16.61
N VAL A 15 -9.34 5.46 17.08
CA VAL A 15 -8.33 4.71 16.33
C VAL A 15 -8.96 3.80 15.27
N ALA A 16 -10.02 3.08 15.63
CA ALA A 16 -10.69 2.10 14.77
C ALA A 16 -11.98 2.63 14.11
N LEU A 17 -12.28 3.93 14.27
CA LEU A 17 -13.48 4.60 13.76
C LEU A 17 -14.81 3.95 14.18
N SER A 18 -14.78 3.06 15.17
CA SER A 18 -15.91 2.33 15.73
C SER A 18 -15.63 2.00 17.19
N ALA A 19 -16.65 2.15 18.05
CA ALA A 19 -16.54 1.86 19.48
C ALA A 19 -16.48 0.35 19.77
N ASP A 20 -17.06 -0.48 18.89
CA ASP A 20 -17.20 -1.93 19.05
C ASP A 20 -16.22 -2.72 18.17
N ALA A 21 -15.07 -2.12 17.82
CA ALA A 21 -14.09 -2.77 16.96
C ALA A 21 -13.52 -4.03 17.63
N LYS A 22 -13.59 -5.17 16.92
CA LYS A 22 -12.96 -6.42 17.36
C LYS A 22 -11.43 -6.27 17.37
N ALA A 23 -10.75 -7.09 18.17
CA ALA A 23 -9.29 -7.06 18.31
C ALA A 23 -8.55 -7.08 16.95
N LEU A 24 -8.97 -7.95 16.02
CA LEU A 24 -8.36 -8.00 14.69
C LEU A 24 -8.54 -6.68 13.91
N ALA A 25 -9.70 -6.03 14.01
CA ALA A 25 -9.95 -4.76 13.36
C ALA A 25 -9.09 -3.65 13.98
N GLN A 26 -8.96 -3.64 15.31
CA GLN A 26 -8.07 -2.71 16.01
C GLN A 26 -6.62 -2.83 15.52
N ASP A 27 -6.09 -4.04 15.41
CA ASP A 27 -4.71 -4.26 14.96
C ASP A 27 -4.53 -3.80 13.50
N MET A 28 -5.53 -4.03 12.64
CA MET A 28 -5.52 -3.57 11.24
C MET A 28 -5.49 -2.03 11.15
N TYR A 29 -6.34 -1.32 11.90
CA TYR A 29 -6.34 0.14 11.93
C TYR A 29 -5.04 0.71 12.51
N GLN A 30 -4.47 0.09 13.54
CA GLN A 30 -3.19 0.53 14.09
C GLN A 30 -2.03 0.34 13.10
N ALA A 31 -2.03 -0.74 12.32
CA ALA A 31 -1.06 -0.95 11.25
C ALA A 31 -1.23 0.10 10.14
N LEU A 32 -2.47 0.38 9.72
CA LEU A 32 -2.78 1.42 8.74
C LEU A 32 -2.25 2.79 9.19
N TRP A 33 -2.55 3.17 10.42
CA TRP A 33 -2.08 4.43 10.98
C TRP A 33 -0.56 4.50 11.10
N SER A 34 0.10 3.41 11.48
CA SER A 34 1.57 3.34 11.53
C SER A 34 2.18 3.52 10.14
N PHE A 35 1.58 2.92 9.11
CA PHE A 35 1.98 3.10 7.72
C PHE A 35 1.78 4.55 7.26
N ILE A 36 0.61 5.14 7.52
CA ILE A 36 0.32 6.54 7.15
C ILE A 36 1.33 7.49 7.78
N VAL A 37 1.60 7.36 9.08
CA VAL A 37 2.57 8.22 9.77
C VAL A 37 3.97 8.02 9.18
N CYS A 38 4.41 6.78 8.96
CA CYS A 38 5.70 6.47 8.36
C CYS A 38 5.85 7.14 6.99
N VAL A 39 4.92 6.87 6.05
CA VAL A 39 4.94 7.45 4.71
C VAL A 39 4.89 8.96 4.74
N THR A 40 4.03 9.54 5.58
CA THR A 40 3.90 11.01 5.70
C THR A 40 5.22 11.62 6.15
N VAL A 41 5.85 11.07 7.19
CA VAL A 41 7.16 11.55 7.67
C VAL A 41 8.22 11.38 6.59
N THR A 42 8.26 10.23 5.91
CA THR A 42 9.20 10.00 4.80
C THR A 42 9.04 11.05 3.71
N VAL A 43 7.81 11.33 3.26
CA VAL A 43 7.55 12.35 2.22
C VAL A 43 7.98 13.74 2.69
N ILE A 44 7.61 14.14 3.91
CA ILE A 44 7.98 15.45 4.47
C ILE A 44 9.51 15.59 4.54
N VAL A 45 10.20 14.59 5.08
CA VAL A 45 11.66 14.60 5.18
C VAL A 45 12.29 14.61 3.80
N SER A 46 11.82 13.79 2.86
CA SER A 46 12.32 13.78 1.47
C SER A 46 12.21 15.15 0.80
N LEU A 47 11.10 15.85 0.99
CA LEU A 47 10.91 17.21 0.45
C LEU A 47 11.78 18.27 1.14
N ALA A 48 12.10 18.07 2.43
CA ALA A 48 12.99 18.97 3.18
C ALA A 48 14.48 18.71 2.93
N THR A 49 14.84 17.56 2.35
CA THR A 49 16.24 17.17 2.06
C THR A 49 16.66 17.44 0.62
N GLN A 50 17.96 17.48 0.37
CA GLN A 50 18.50 17.63 -0.99
C GLN A 50 18.32 16.33 -1.80
N PRO A 51 17.73 16.38 -3.01
CA PRO A 51 17.60 15.22 -3.86
C PRO A 51 18.97 14.78 -4.41
N LYS A 52 19.14 13.46 -4.61
CA LYS A 52 20.31 12.93 -5.31
C LYS A 52 20.23 13.22 -6.81
N PRO A 53 21.36 13.37 -7.52
CA PRO A 53 21.37 13.50 -8.97
C PRO A 53 20.75 12.29 -9.66
N ASP A 54 19.99 12.51 -10.73
CA ASP A 54 19.28 11.47 -11.48
C ASP A 54 20.22 10.37 -12.02
N ALA A 55 21.46 10.74 -12.39
CA ALA A 55 22.47 9.81 -12.87
C ALA A 55 22.86 8.75 -11.82
N GLU A 56 22.79 9.07 -10.53
CA GLU A 56 23.05 8.11 -9.44
C GLU A 56 21.86 7.19 -9.16
N LEU A 57 20.67 7.55 -9.64
CA LEU A 57 19.42 6.83 -9.42
C LEU A 57 19.07 5.90 -10.59
N ALA A 58 19.80 5.99 -11.70
CA ALA A 58 19.68 5.08 -12.83
C ALA A 58 19.95 3.63 -12.38
N GLY A 59 19.05 2.71 -12.70
CA GLY A 59 19.10 1.31 -12.25
C GLY A 59 18.56 1.06 -10.83
N LEU A 60 18.31 2.12 -10.04
CA LEU A 60 17.74 2.03 -8.69
C LEU A 60 16.27 2.42 -8.66
N VAL A 61 15.89 3.43 -9.44
CA VAL A 61 14.52 3.94 -9.53
C VAL A 61 13.94 3.57 -10.88
N TYR A 62 12.78 2.93 -10.87
CA TYR A 62 12.10 2.48 -12.09
C TYR A 62 11.92 3.61 -13.13
N GLY A 63 11.55 4.81 -12.69
CA GLY A 63 11.35 5.96 -13.58
C GLY A 63 12.63 6.51 -14.25
N LEU A 64 13.81 6.20 -13.70
CA LEU A 64 15.11 6.63 -14.24
C LEU A 64 15.90 5.47 -14.85
N THR A 65 15.29 4.28 -14.90
CA THR A 65 15.90 3.07 -15.45
C THR A 65 15.27 2.77 -16.80
N GLU A 66 16.09 2.47 -17.81
CA GLU A 66 15.57 1.99 -19.09
C GLU A 66 14.85 0.66 -18.88
N VAL A 67 13.54 0.68 -19.04
CA VAL A 67 12.70 -0.51 -18.93
C VAL A 67 12.70 -1.21 -20.29
N PRO A 68 13.16 -2.47 -20.39
CA PRO A 68 13.13 -3.20 -21.65
C PRO A 68 11.68 -3.38 -22.11
N SER A 69 11.42 -3.06 -23.38
CA SER A 69 10.09 -3.23 -23.95
C SER A 69 9.71 -4.71 -23.97
N VAL A 70 8.49 -5.02 -23.56
CA VAL A 70 7.88 -6.33 -23.79
C VAL A 70 7.56 -6.38 -25.28
N GLY A 71 8.43 -7.00 -26.07
CA GLY A 71 8.27 -7.10 -27.53
C GLY A 71 6.98 -7.82 -27.97
N ASP A 72 6.87 -8.13 -29.26
CA ASP A 72 5.70 -8.85 -29.81
C ASP A 72 5.68 -10.32 -29.41
N VAL A 73 5.36 -10.55 -28.13
CA VAL A 73 5.11 -11.86 -27.56
C VAL A 73 3.60 -12.16 -27.59
N PRO A 74 3.21 -13.43 -27.75
CA PRO A 74 1.81 -13.84 -27.66
C PRO A 74 1.14 -13.36 -26.36
N ILE A 75 -0.17 -13.10 -26.42
CA ILE A 75 -0.94 -12.47 -25.34
C ILE A 75 -0.80 -13.21 -23.99
N TYR A 76 -0.75 -14.54 -24.00
CA TYR A 76 -0.60 -15.36 -22.79
C TYR A 76 0.79 -15.25 -22.13
N LYS A 77 1.80 -14.73 -22.83
CA LYS A 77 3.12 -14.40 -22.26
C LYS A 77 3.18 -12.96 -21.71
N LYS A 78 2.17 -12.13 -21.99
CA LYS A 78 2.11 -10.75 -21.49
C LYS A 78 1.58 -10.78 -20.04
N PRO A 79 2.30 -10.22 -19.05
CA PRO A 79 1.84 -10.20 -17.65
C PRO A 79 0.46 -9.56 -17.47
N LEU A 80 0.13 -8.57 -18.30
CA LEU A 80 -1.14 -7.85 -18.25
C LEU A 80 -2.36 -8.77 -18.48
N PHE A 81 -2.23 -9.80 -19.33
CA PHE A 81 -3.33 -10.74 -19.58
C PHE A 81 -3.72 -11.50 -18.31
N TRP A 82 -2.74 -12.02 -17.58
CA TRP A 82 -2.96 -12.74 -16.33
C TRP A 82 -3.42 -11.80 -15.21
N ALA A 83 -2.88 -10.59 -15.13
CA ALA A 83 -3.36 -9.59 -14.18
C ALA A 83 -4.85 -9.28 -14.38
N ALA A 84 -5.28 -9.07 -15.63
CA ALA A 84 -6.69 -8.84 -15.96
C ALA A 84 -7.57 -10.07 -15.62
N PHE A 85 -7.11 -11.27 -15.96
CA PHE A 85 -7.81 -12.51 -15.64
C PHE A 85 -8.04 -12.68 -14.13
N VAL A 86 -7.00 -12.47 -13.31
CA VAL A 86 -7.09 -12.58 -11.85
C VAL A 86 -8.06 -11.52 -11.29
N VAL A 87 -8.02 -10.29 -11.79
CA VAL A 87 -8.96 -9.23 -11.38
C VAL A 87 -10.41 -9.60 -11.72
N VAL A 88 -10.68 -10.13 -12.91
CA VAL A 88 -12.02 -10.56 -13.31
C VAL A 88 -12.54 -11.66 -12.39
N VAL A 89 -11.73 -12.70 -12.13
CA VAL A 89 -12.10 -13.79 -11.21
C VAL A 89 -12.36 -13.25 -9.80
N PHE A 90 -11.49 -12.36 -9.30
CA PHE A 90 -11.65 -11.74 -7.99
C PHE A 90 -12.97 -10.97 -7.87
N VAL A 91 -13.34 -10.15 -8.87
CA VAL A 91 -14.59 -9.40 -8.89
C VAL A 91 -15.80 -10.32 -8.95
N ILE A 92 -15.78 -11.38 -9.77
CA ILE A 92 -16.87 -12.35 -9.86
C ILE A 92 -17.11 -13.02 -8.50
N LEU A 93 -16.04 -13.50 -7.87
CA LEU A 93 -16.12 -14.12 -6.55
C LEU A 93 -16.65 -13.13 -5.51
N ASN A 94 -16.19 -11.87 -5.56
CA ASN A 94 -16.67 -10.84 -4.65
C ASN A 94 -18.18 -10.61 -4.80
N ILE A 95 -18.71 -10.53 -6.03
CA ILE A 95 -20.16 -10.37 -6.28
C ILE A 95 -20.97 -11.58 -5.79
N ILE A 96 -20.42 -12.80 -5.88
CA ILE A 96 -21.13 -14.02 -5.46
C ILE A 96 -21.18 -14.17 -3.93
N PHE A 97 -20.11 -13.78 -3.23
CA PHE A 97 -19.95 -14.03 -1.79
C PHE A 97 -20.16 -12.81 -0.88
N TRP A 98 -20.32 -11.62 -1.44
CA TRP A 98 -20.65 -10.39 -0.71
C TRP A 98 -22.15 -10.29 -0.45
#